data_AF-A0A1Q4FNB8-F1
#
_entry.id   AF-A0A1Q4FNB8-F1
#
_cell.length_a   1.000
_cell.length_b   1.000
_cell.length_c   1.000
_cell.angle_alpha   90.00
_cell.angle_beta   90.00
_cell.angle_gamma   90.00
#
_symmetry.space_group_name_H-M   'P 1'
#
loop_
_entity.id
_entity.type
_entity.pdbx_description
1 polymer ?
#
loop_
_entity_poly.entity_id
_entity_poly.type
_entity_poly.pdbx_seq_one_letter_code
_entity_poly.pdbx_strand_id
1 'polypeptide(L)'
;MSVQYFLAWLLPWVTGCGICLAVNRGRREPGDLAAGVGLGFVVGVFLAAVLSSVLASADTAHAFSRGAPWLAGIGLLAWTAVFVFREPARAPALFARAEGMGWRVLWCLLLIAVLLRLGVIASETLLRPTFPWDAWAAWAVKPKAWFLLGHHVPYVPMQEWLTQSDLQTRTSSIWDYPVLLAWVQIWFASALGDWNEPLVNTVWVGALAAIGLASYGQWRALGLRPGLTMVLVYALMSLPLLDAHAALAGYADLWLAAAFGMAVLCWMRWMRQRNPGQLLLAAVFALSLPLIKLEGAVWLLIFALVVGLGMLSRRARRMVAVTLVALAAIGIAVGGFPLPIFGLGWVHLAWGQVVIPALGELDLHWRPVGGAMLSGLLTLPNWHLLWYVAPLVIALRWAAFARDRCARSLGALLAGCALFLFVLFFFTDAAAWAENYTSANRLVLHIVPALFSLIAVLLGDLRLPIADKSPAPTAPTAPG
;
A
#
# COMPACT_ATOMS: atom_id res chain seq x y z
N MET A 1 -7.98 -29.67 -1.06
CA MET A 1 -8.58 -28.32 -0.84
C MET A 1 -10.06 -28.39 -1.15
N SER A 2 -10.93 -27.78 -0.33
CA SER A 2 -12.37 -27.73 -0.60
C SER A 2 -12.69 -26.77 -1.76
N VAL A 3 -13.80 -27.00 -2.45
CA VAL A 3 -14.27 -26.10 -3.53
C VAL A 3 -14.56 -24.70 -2.99
N GLN A 4 -15.12 -24.59 -1.79
CA GLN A 4 -15.40 -23.30 -1.14
C GLN A 4 -14.12 -22.50 -0.89
N TYR A 5 -13.06 -23.14 -0.39
CA TYR A 5 -11.79 -22.45 -0.17
C TYR A 5 -11.15 -21.98 -1.48
N PHE A 6 -11.21 -22.78 -2.54
CA PHE A 6 -10.77 -22.35 -3.86
C PHE A 6 -11.56 -21.13 -4.36
N LEU A 7 -12.88 -21.11 -4.17
CA LEU A 7 -13.73 -19.97 -4.51
C LEU A 7 -13.44 -18.74 -3.63
N ALA A 8 -13.05 -18.91 -2.36
CA ALA A 8 -12.63 -17.82 -1.49
C ALA A 8 -11.39 -17.09 -1.99
N TRP A 9 -10.55 -17.75 -2.78
CA TRP A 9 -9.46 -17.11 -3.52
C TRP A 9 -9.92 -16.52 -4.85
N LEU A 10 -10.61 -17.32 -5.67
CA LEU A 10 -10.93 -16.95 -7.04
C LEU A 10 -11.94 -15.79 -7.12
N LEU A 11 -12.98 -15.83 -6.30
CA LEU A 11 -14.09 -14.87 -6.36
C LEU A 11 -13.66 -13.43 -6.07
N PRO A 12 -13.02 -13.10 -4.93
CA PRO A 12 -12.54 -11.74 -4.68
C PRO A 12 -11.57 -11.31 -5.78
N TRP A 13 -10.66 -12.20 -6.20
CA TRP A 13 -9.68 -11.86 -7.21
C TRP A 13 -10.32 -11.49 -8.56
N VAL A 14 -11.25 -12.31 -9.06
CA VAL A 14 -11.98 -12.03 -10.32
C VAL A 14 -12.84 -10.77 -10.20
N THR A 15 -13.56 -10.60 -9.08
CA THR A 15 -14.38 -9.41 -8.85
C THR A 15 -13.54 -8.14 -8.83
N GLY A 16 -12.44 -8.13 -8.05
CA GLY A 16 -11.56 -6.97 -7.97
C GLY A 16 -10.82 -6.68 -9.29
N CYS A 17 -10.42 -7.72 -10.05
CA CYS A 17 -9.92 -7.55 -11.42
C CYS A 17 -10.93 -6.83 -12.31
N GLY A 18 -12.19 -7.28 -12.28
CA GLY A 18 -13.30 -6.67 -13.00
C GLY A 18 -13.48 -5.20 -12.61
N ILE A 19 -13.48 -4.89 -11.30
CA ILE A 19 -13.59 -3.51 -10.80
C ILE A 19 -12.45 -2.64 -11.33
N CYS A 20 -11.20 -3.10 -11.20
CA CYS A 20 -10.03 -2.34 -11.64
C CYS A 20 -10.05 -2.07 -13.16
N LEU A 21 -10.47 -3.07 -13.96
CA LEU A 21 -10.61 -2.91 -15.40
C LEU A 21 -11.80 -2.00 -15.77
N ALA A 22 -12.93 -2.10 -15.06
CA ALA A 22 -14.12 -1.29 -15.29
C ALA A 22 -13.84 0.19 -14.99
N VAL A 23 -13.18 0.47 -13.87
CA VAL A 23 -12.74 1.82 -13.48
C VAL A 23 -11.77 2.40 -14.50
N ASN A 24 -10.99 1.55 -15.18
CA ASN A 24 -10.13 1.93 -16.30
C ASN A 24 -10.83 1.88 -17.68
N ARG A 25 -12.16 1.77 -17.72
CA ARG A 25 -12.98 1.72 -18.95
C ARG A 25 -12.56 0.61 -19.92
N GLY A 26 -12.13 -0.53 -19.39
CA GLY A 26 -11.70 -1.69 -20.19
C GLY A 26 -10.51 -1.41 -21.10
N ARG A 27 -9.75 -0.33 -20.89
CA ARG A 27 -8.55 -0.02 -21.67
C ARG A 27 -7.51 -1.13 -21.50
N ARG A 28 -6.79 -1.43 -22.58
CA ARG A 28 -5.75 -2.47 -22.63
C ARG A 28 -4.44 -1.91 -23.18
N GLU A 29 -3.76 -1.13 -22.35
CA GLU A 29 -2.37 -0.72 -22.56
C GLU A 29 -1.39 -1.83 -22.13
N PRO A 30 -0.13 -1.81 -22.60
CA PRO A 30 0.88 -2.75 -22.14
C PRO A 30 0.99 -2.74 -20.61
N GLY A 31 0.75 -3.90 -19.98
CA GLY A 31 0.79 -4.03 -18.52
C GLY A 31 -0.56 -3.90 -17.82
N ASP A 32 -1.63 -3.44 -18.48
CA ASP A 32 -2.94 -3.23 -17.84
C ASP A 32 -3.55 -4.49 -17.26
N LEU A 33 -3.33 -5.64 -17.92
CA LEU A 33 -3.77 -6.93 -17.38
C LEU A 33 -3.01 -7.26 -16.09
N ALA A 34 -1.69 -7.13 -16.08
CA ALA A 34 -0.90 -7.38 -14.87
C ALA A 34 -1.27 -6.40 -13.74
N ALA A 35 -1.47 -5.12 -14.07
CA ALA A 35 -1.91 -4.11 -13.11
C ALA A 35 -3.31 -4.45 -12.57
N GLY A 36 -4.27 -4.76 -13.45
CA GLY A 36 -5.63 -5.14 -13.07
C GLY A 36 -5.66 -6.39 -12.20
N VAL A 37 -4.80 -7.37 -12.48
CA VAL A 37 -4.68 -8.61 -11.70
C VAL A 37 -4.09 -8.33 -10.30
N GLY A 38 -3.01 -7.54 -10.21
CA GLY A 38 -2.39 -7.20 -8.93
C GLY A 38 -3.25 -6.28 -8.05
N LEU A 39 -3.71 -5.16 -8.61
CA LEU A 39 -4.62 -4.23 -7.90
C LEU A 39 -5.94 -4.93 -7.54
N GLY A 40 -6.47 -5.72 -8.47
CA GLY A 40 -7.73 -6.41 -8.33
C GLY A 40 -7.72 -7.44 -7.21
N PHE A 41 -6.60 -8.14 -6.98
CA PHE A 41 -6.48 -9.03 -5.83
C PHE A 41 -6.76 -8.31 -4.51
N VAL A 42 -6.08 -7.18 -4.26
CA VAL A 42 -6.23 -6.44 -2.99
C VAL A 42 -7.60 -5.78 -2.88
N VAL A 43 -8.11 -5.17 -3.96
CA VAL A 43 -9.47 -4.59 -3.98
C VAL A 43 -10.51 -5.66 -3.66
N GLY A 44 -10.39 -6.83 -4.29
CA GLY A 44 -11.30 -7.94 -4.10
C GLY A 44 -11.32 -8.47 -2.67
N VAL A 45 -10.12 -8.70 -2.10
CA VAL A 45 -9.96 -9.21 -0.74
C VAL A 45 -10.48 -8.20 0.30
N PHE A 46 -10.21 -6.91 0.12
CA PHE A 46 -10.75 -5.87 1.00
C PHE A 46 -12.28 -5.77 0.89
N LEU A 47 -12.84 -5.88 -0.31
CA LEU A 47 -14.28 -5.92 -0.50
C LEU A 47 -14.92 -7.15 0.18
N ALA A 48 -14.29 -8.32 0.07
CA ALA A 48 -14.73 -9.53 0.75
C ALA A 48 -14.71 -9.38 2.29
N ALA A 49 -13.67 -8.73 2.83
CA ALA A 49 -13.56 -8.42 4.25
C ALA A 49 -14.65 -7.44 4.71
N VAL A 50 -14.92 -6.37 3.95
CA VAL A 50 -16.00 -5.41 4.25
C VAL A 50 -17.36 -6.12 4.21
N LEU A 51 -17.65 -6.92 3.18
CA LEU A 51 -18.90 -7.68 3.10
C LEU A 51 -19.05 -8.65 4.28
N SER A 52 -17.97 -9.33 4.67
CA SER A 52 -17.96 -10.22 5.84
C SER A 52 -18.29 -9.47 7.13
N SER A 53 -17.70 -8.28 7.32
CA SER A 53 -17.95 -7.46 8.51
C SER A 53 -19.40 -7.00 8.63
N VAL A 54 -20.05 -6.70 7.51
CA VAL A 54 -21.42 -6.16 7.48
C VAL A 54 -22.46 -7.28 7.56
N LEU A 55 -22.23 -8.41 6.88
CA LEU A 55 -23.23 -9.46 6.69
C LEU A 55 -23.10 -10.62 7.69
N ALA A 56 -21.95 -10.77 8.33
CA ALA A 56 -21.60 -11.96 9.10
C ALA A 56 -21.05 -11.64 10.51
N SER A 57 -21.29 -10.43 11.01
CA SER A 57 -20.91 -10.06 12.39
C SER A 57 -21.55 -10.96 13.45
N ALA A 58 -22.80 -11.37 13.25
CA ALA A 58 -23.51 -12.27 14.16
C ALA A 58 -23.29 -13.77 13.87
N ASP A 59 -22.62 -14.12 12.78
CA ASP A 59 -22.40 -15.51 12.35
C ASP A 59 -21.14 -15.59 11.48
N THR A 60 -20.00 -15.50 12.15
CA THR A 60 -18.68 -15.43 11.48
C THR A 60 -18.30 -16.74 10.81
N ALA A 61 -18.86 -17.87 11.27
CA ALA A 61 -18.62 -19.19 10.69
C ALA A 61 -19.15 -19.28 9.25
N HIS A 62 -20.21 -18.55 8.92
CA HIS A 62 -20.82 -18.52 7.59
C HIS A 62 -20.51 -17.23 6.80
N ALA A 63 -19.44 -16.51 7.14
CA ALA A 63 -19.10 -15.26 6.48
C ALA A 63 -18.91 -15.40 4.95
N PHE A 64 -18.22 -16.46 4.51
CA PHE A 64 -18.05 -16.75 3.08
C PHE A 64 -19.39 -16.96 2.36
N SER A 65 -20.26 -17.84 2.85
CA SER A 65 -21.52 -18.16 2.17
C SER A 65 -22.49 -16.97 2.15
N ARG A 66 -22.46 -16.11 3.17
CA ARG A 66 -23.24 -14.86 3.22
C ARG A 66 -22.68 -13.78 2.30
N GLY A 67 -21.36 -13.63 2.23
CA GLY A 67 -20.71 -12.58 1.42
C GLY A 67 -20.51 -12.92 -0.05
N ALA A 68 -20.32 -14.19 -0.39
CA ALA A 68 -20.00 -14.63 -1.75
C ALA A 68 -21.06 -14.28 -2.80
N PRO A 69 -22.38 -14.41 -2.56
CA PRO A 69 -23.40 -14.01 -3.54
C PRO A 69 -23.33 -12.52 -3.90
N TRP A 70 -23.11 -11.65 -2.91
CA TRP A 70 -22.95 -10.21 -3.12
C TRP A 70 -21.67 -9.89 -3.89
N LEU A 71 -20.57 -10.53 -3.51
CA LEU A 71 -19.28 -10.35 -4.19
C LEU A 71 -19.34 -10.83 -5.65
N ALA A 72 -20.08 -11.90 -5.93
CA ALA A 72 -20.35 -12.39 -7.28
C ALA A 72 -21.23 -11.43 -8.08
N GLY A 73 -22.29 -10.89 -7.47
CA GLY A 73 -23.15 -9.88 -8.08
C GLY A 73 -22.38 -8.61 -8.46
N ILE A 74 -21.54 -8.09 -7.55
CA ILE A 74 -20.66 -6.96 -7.82
C ILE A 74 -19.66 -7.30 -8.94
N GLY A 75 -19.09 -8.51 -8.92
CA GLY A 75 -18.18 -8.99 -9.95
C GLY A 75 -18.84 -9.04 -11.33
N LEU A 76 -20.06 -9.56 -11.41
CA LEU A 76 -20.84 -9.61 -12.65
C LEU A 76 -21.07 -8.19 -13.19
N LEU A 77 -21.52 -7.25 -12.35
CA LEU A 77 -21.72 -5.85 -12.75
C LEU A 77 -20.41 -5.16 -13.18
N ALA A 78 -19.30 -5.46 -12.52
CA ALA A 78 -18.01 -4.90 -12.88
C ALA A 78 -17.54 -5.43 -14.25
N TRP A 79 -17.66 -6.75 -14.48
CA TRP A 79 -17.28 -7.35 -15.77
C TRP A 79 -18.22 -6.93 -16.91
N THR A 80 -19.52 -6.81 -16.68
CA THR A 80 -20.43 -6.25 -17.69
C THR A 80 -20.02 -4.81 -18.04
N ALA A 81 -19.69 -3.98 -17.04
CA ALA A 81 -19.19 -2.63 -17.26
C ALA A 81 -17.87 -2.60 -18.06
N VAL A 82 -16.95 -3.56 -17.86
CA VAL A 82 -15.72 -3.70 -18.68
C VAL A 82 -16.04 -3.88 -20.15
N PHE A 83 -17.05 -4.69 -20.49
CA PHE A 83 -17.41 -4.97 -21.88
C PHE A 83 -18.26 -3.87 -22.49
N VAL A 84 -19.20 -3.29 -21.74
CA VAL A 84 -20.13 -2.25 -22.20
C VAL A 84 -19.43 -0.90 -22.38
N PHE A 85 -18.61 -0.48 -21.42
CA PHE A 85 -17.93 0.83 -21.45
C PHE A 85 -16.50 0.73 -21.95
N ARG A 86 -16.22 -0.29 -22.78
CA ARG A 86 -14.88 -0.55 -23.30
C ARG A 86 -14.45 0.58 -24.24
N GLU A 87 -13.41 1.30 -23.85
CA GLU A 87 -12.74 2.24 -24.73
C GLU A 87 -11.62 1.54 -25.52
N PRO A 88 -11.42 1.93 -26.80
CA PRO A 88 -10.28 1.46 -27.57
C PRO A 88 -8.98 1.85 -26.88
N ALA A 89 -7.98 0.96 -26.97
CA ALA A 89 -6.65 1.27 -26.45
C ALA A 89 -6.10 2.50 -27.18
N ARG A 90 -5.53 3.44 -26.42
CA ARG A 90 -4.77 4.53 -27.05
C ARG A 90 -3.55 3.91 -27.74
N ALA A 91 -3.31 4.30 -28.98
CA ALA A 91 -2.08 3.91 -29.67
C ALA A 91 -0.89 4.25 -28.76
N PRO A 92 0.00 3.30 -28.45
CA PRO A 92 1.12 3.57 -27.58
C PRO A 92 1.92 4.74 -28.15
N ALA A 93 2.14 5.78 -27.34
CA ALA A 93 3.06 6.85 -27.68
C ALA A 93 4.47 6.24 -27.73
N LEU A 94 4.87 5.83 -28.93
CA LEU A 94 6.13 5.17 -29.29
C LEU A 94 6.20 3.69 -28.87
N PHE A 95 6.22 2.81 -29.87
CA PHE A 95 6.63 1.42 -29.71
C PHE A 95 7.95 1.36 -28.93
N ALA A 96 7.94 0.65 -27.80
CA ALA A 96 9.17 0.25 -27.14
C ALA A 96 10.05 -0.46 -28.19
N ARG A 97 11.23 0.08 -28.45
CA ARG A 97 12.24 -0.50 -29.36
C ARG A 97 12.33 -2.00 -29.06
N ALA A 98 12.18 -2.83 -30.09
CA ALA A 98 12.17 -4.29 -29.95
C ALA A 98 13.34 -4.72 -29.03
N GLU A 99 13.02 -5.43 -27.95
CA GLU A 99 14.05 -5.91 -27.05
C GLU A 99 14.87 -6.99 -27.74
N GLY A 100 16.19 -6.84 -27.67
CA GLY A 100 17.12 -7.88 -28.13
C GLY A 100 16.92 -9.17 -27.34
N MET A 101 17.34 -10.29 -27.94
CA MET A 101 17.15 -11.64 -27.38
C MET A 101 17.60 -11.75 -25.91
N GLY A 102 18.75 -11.15 -25.56
CA GLY A 102 19.28 -11.19 -24.18
C GLY A 102 18.34 -10.61 -23.13
N TRP A 103 17.63 -9.53 -23.43
CA TRP A 103 16.64 -8.94 -22.49
C TRP A 103 15.42 -9.83 -22.31
N ARG A 104 14.99 -10.54 -23.36
CA ARG A 104 13.88 -11.50 -23.28
C ARG A 104 14.26 -12.72 -22.44
N VAL A 105 15.47 -13.25 -22.64
CA VAL A 105 16.00 -14.36 -21.84
C VAL A 105 16.12 -13.94 -20.37
N LEU A 106 16.72 -12.77 -20.10
CA LEU A 106 16.81 -12.23 -18.74
C LEU A 106 15.43 -12.05 -18.11
N TRP A 107 14.46 -11.50 -18.85
CA TRP A 107 13.08 -11.35 -18.39
C TRP A 107 12.47 -12.71 -17.99
N CYS A 108 12.64 -13.74 -18.82
CA CYS A 108 12.15 -15.09 -18.51
C CYS A 108 12.84 -15.69 -17.28
N LEU A 109 14.16 -15.56 -17.17
CA LEU A 109 14.93 -16.06 -16.02
C LEU A 109 14.49 -15.39 -14.71
N LEU A 110 14.29 -14.07 -14.74
CA LEU A 110 13.81 -13.32 -13.58
C LEU A 110 12.37 -13.67 -13.23
N LEU A 111 11.49 -13.88 -14.21
CA LEU A 111 10.14 -14.36 -13.95
C LEU A 111 10.16 -15.73 -13.28
N ILE A 112 10.96 -16.67 -13.78
CA ILE A 112 11.14 -17.99 -13.16
C ILE A 112 11.66 -17.83 -11.73
N ALA A 113 12.65 -16.96 -11.50
CA ALA A 113 13.18 -16.70 -10.16
C ALA A 113 12.12 -16.13 -9.20
N VAL A 114 11.26 -15.20 -9.67
CA VAL A 114 10.13 -14.69 -8.89
C VAL A 114 9.13 -15.80 -8.56
N LEU A 115 8.76 -16.62 -9.54
CA LEU A 115 7.81 -17.72 -9.34
C LEU A 115 8.34 -18.78 -8.37
N LEU A 116 9.61 -19.17 -8.51
CA LEU A 116 10.28 -20.08 -7.58
C LEU A 116 10.30 -19.51 -6.16
N ARG A 117 10.63 -18.22 -6.03
CA ARG A 117 10.66 -17.54 -4.73
C ARG A 117 9.29 -17.49 -4.07
N LEU A 118 8.23 -17.13 -4.82
CA LEU A 118 6.86 -17.20 -4.33
C LEU A 118 6.47 -18.62 -3.92
N GLY A 119 6.89 -19.64 -4.67
CA GLY A 119 6.67 -21.05 -4.33
C GLY A 119 7.35 -21.44 -3.00
N VAL A 120 8.59 -21.01 -2.78
CA VAL A 120 9.29 -21.23 -1.50
C VAL A 120 8.58 -20.51 -0.36
N ILE A 121 8.23 -19.24 -0.53
CA ILE A 121 7.50 -18.46 0.49
C ILE A 121 6.14 -19.08 0.80
N ALA A 122 5.42 -19.57 -0.21
CA ALA A 122 4.17 -20.31 -0.03
C ALA A 122 4.39 -21.58 0.78
N SER A 123 5.46 -22.34 0.49
CA SER A 123 5.79 -23.53 1.28
C SER A 123 6.12 -23.20 2.74
N GLU A 124 6.89 -22.15 3.00
CA GLU A 124 7.18 -21.69 4.37
C GLU A 124 5.90 -21.31 5.13
N THR A 125 4.97 -20.62 4.46
CA THR A 125 3.68 -20.24 5.05
C THR A 125 2.80 -21.46 5.32
N LEU A 126 2.79 -22.45 4.42
CA LEU A 126 1.94 -23.64 4.52
C LEU A 126 2.47 -24.67 5.52
N LEU A 127 3.80 -24.74 5.70
CA LEU A 127 4.45 -25.75 6.54
C LEU A 127 4.59 -25.34 8.00
N ARG A 128 4.45 -24.05 8.32
CA ARG A 128 4.65 -23.54 9.68
C ARG A 128 3.35 -22.97 10.27
N PRO A 129 3.05 -23.24 11.56
CA PRO A 129 2.00 -22.52 12.26
C PRO A 129 2.35 -21.04 12.41
N THR A 130 1.38 -20.22 12.80
CA THR A 130 1.64 -18.79 13.03
C THR A 130 2.35 -18.62 14.37
N PHE A 131 3.67 -18.63 14.36
CA PHE A 131 4.51 -18.49 15.55
C PHE A 131 5.09 -17.08 15.82
N PRO A 132 5.22 -16.14 14.86
CA PRO A 132 5.75 -14.81 15.17
C PRO A 132 4.82 -14.07 16.13
N TRP A 133 5.39 -13.53 17.21
CA TRP A 133 4.62 -12.99 18.34
C TRP A 133 3.63 -11.90 17.93
N ASP A 134 4.04 -10.98 17.06
CA ASP A 134 3.19 -9.88 16.59
C ASP A 134 2.06 -10.41 15.69
N ALA A 135 2.36 -11.35 14.79
CA ALA A 135 1.38 -11.97 13.90
C ALA A 135 0.28 -12.69 14.68
N TRP A 136 0.66 -13.57 15.64
CA TRP A 136 -0.36 -14.32 16.37
C TRP A 136 -1.06 -13.44 17.43
N ALA A 137 -0.31 -12.73 18.28
CA ALA A 137 -0.86 -12.04 19.45
C ALA A 137 -1.60 -10.75 19.09
N ALA A 138 -1.08 -9.99 18.12
CA ALA A 138 -1.71 -8.75 17.70
C ALA A 138 -2.82 -9.04 16.66
N TRP A 139 -2.46 -9.72 15.57
CA TRP A 139 -3.31 -9.75 14.37
C TRP A 139 -4.24 -10.96 14.25
N ALA A 140 -3.84 -12.13 14.75
CA ALA A 140 -4.64 -13.36 14.61
C ALA A 140 -5.58 -13.64 15.80
N VAL A 141 -5.31 -13.12 17.01
CA VAL A 141 -6.16 -13.38 18.19
C VAL A 141 -7.61 -12.93 17.96
N LYS A 142 -7.83 -11.68 17.50
CA LYS A 142 -9.18 -11.16 17.28
C LYS A 142 -10.00 -12.03 16.31
N PRO A 143 -9.56 -12.26 15.06
CA PRO A 143 -10.34 -13.07 14.12
C PRO A 143 -10.46 -14.53 14.56
N LYS A 144 -9.43 -15.12 15.18
CA LYS A 144 -9.52 -16.48 15.70
C LYS A 144 -10.60 -16.60 16.77
N ALA A 145 -10.62 -15.67 17.72
CA ALA A 145 -11.63 -15.63 18.77
C ALA A 145 -13.04 -15.47 18.19
N TRP A 146 -13.23 -14.52 17.26
CA TRP A 146 -14.53 -14.31 16.62
C TRP A 146 -15.00 -15.56 15.87
N PHE A 147 -14.12 -16.18 15.08
CA PHE A 147 -14.44 -17.40 14.34
C PHE A 147 -14.87 -18.54 15.27
N LEU A 148 -14.09 -18.81 16.33
CA LEU A 148 -14.36 -19.91 17.27
C LEU A 148 -15.60 -19.65 18.14
N LEU A 149 -15.92 -18.38 18.42
CA LEU A 149 -17.17 -18.00 19.10
C LEU A 149 -18.39 -18.03 18.15
N GLY A 150 -18.16 -18.04 16.85
CA GLY A 150 -19.20 -17.94 15.83
C GLY A 150 -19.78 -16.54 15.67
N HIS A 151 -19.30 -15.53 16.39
CA HIS A 151 -19.76 -14.15 16.29
C HIS A 151 -18.67 -13.15 16.70
N HIS A 152 -18.81 -11.92 16.22
CA HIS A 152 -17.95 -10.80 16.58
C HIS A 152 -18.21 -10.35 18.03
N VAL A 153 -17.14 -10.20 18.81
CA VAL A 153 -17.17 -9.63 20.17
C VAL A 153 -16.26 -8.41 20.28
N PRO A 154 -16.62 -7.38 21.07
CA PRO A 154 -15.79 -6.20 21.26
C PRO A 154 -14.51 -6.51 22.04
N TYR A 155 -13.46 -5.74 21.72
CA TYR A 155 -12.21 -5.73 22.46
C TYR A 155 -12.08 -4.40 23.21
N VAL A 156 -11.72 -4.46 24.49
CA VAL A 156 -11.63 -3.32 25.40
C VAL A 156 -10.23 -3.21 26.02
N PRO A 157 -9.85 -2.05 26.59
CA PRO A 157 -8.60 -1.91 27.34
C PRO A 157 -8.49 -2.92 28.49
N MET A 158 -7.26 -3.31 28.83
CA MET A 158 -7.00 -4.27 29.91
C MET A 158 -7.64 -3.85 31.25
N GLN A 159 -7.59 -2.57 31.57
CA GLN A 159 -8.16 -2.03 32.82
C GLN A 159 -9.67 -2.23 32.87
N GLU A 160 -10.38 -1.97 31.77
CA GLU A 160 -11.82 -2.19 31.69
C GLU A 160 -12.15 -3.68 31.78
N TRP A 161 -11.41 -4.51 31.03
CA TRP A 161 -11.58 -5.97 31.05
C TRP A 161 -11.41 -6.57 32.45
N LEU A 162 -10.41 -6.11 33.23
CA LEU A 162 -10.18 -6.57 34.61
C LEU A 162 -11.29 -6.14 35.59
N THR A 163 -12.05 -5.10 35.27
CA THR A 163 -13.16 -4.61 36.11
C THR A 163 -14.50 -5.26 35.76
N GLN A 164 -14.60 -5.92 34.61
CA GLN A 164 -15.82 -6.56 34.16
C GLN A 164 -15.93 -7.99 34.71
N SER A 165 -17.10 -8.32 35.28
CA SER A 165 -17.41 -9.67 35.77
C SER A 165 -18.02 -10.56 34.68
N ASP A 166 -18.40 -10.00 33.53
CA ASP A 166 -18.92 -10.77 32.40
C ASP A 166 -17.79 -11.32 31.51
N LEU A 167 -18.06 -12.44 30.84
CA LEU A 167 -17.12 -13.10 29.92
C LEU A 167 -17.36 -12.67 28.46
N GLN A 168 -18.11 -11.60 28.21
CA GLN A 168 -18.60 -11.21 26.88
C GLN A 168 -17.63 -10.26 26.16
N THR A 169 -16.74 -9.58 26.89
CA THR A 169 -15.68 -8.75 26.31
C THR A 169 -14.34 -9.47 26.29
N ARG A 170 -13.45 -9.01 25.41
CA ARG A 170 -12.08 -9.53 25.30
C ARG A 170 -11.08 -8.37 25.36
N THR A 171 -9.81 -8.69 25.54
CA THR A 171 -8.73 -7.70 25.48
C THR A 171 -7.54 -8.22 24.68
N SER A 172 -6.74 -7.30 24.16
CA SER A 172 -5.46 -7.58 23.51
C SER A 172 -4.55 -6.35 23.55
N SER A 173 -3.27 -6.52 23.25
CA SER A 173 -2.30 -5.42 23.17
C SER A 173 -2.63 -4.38 22.10
N ILE A 174 -3.48 -4.73 21.13
CA ILE A 174 -3.93 -3.85 20.06
C ILE A 174 -5.47 -3.81 20.01
N TRP A 175 -6.12 -3.72 21.18
CA TRP A 175 -7.58 -3.78 21.35
C TRP A 175 -8.32 -2.76 20.46
N ASP A 176 -7.77 -1.58 20.27
CA ASP A 176 -8.31 -0.44 19.51
C ASP A 176 -7.86 -0.38 18.04
N TYR A 177 -7.01 -1.31 17.59
CA TYR A 177 -6.54 -1.31 16.21
C TYR A 177 -7.65 -1.68 15.22
N PRO A 178 -7.58 -1.14 13.98
CA PRO A 178 -8.49 -1.45 12.89
C PRO A 178 -8.60 -2.95 12.58
N VAL A 179 -9.78 -3.37 12.14
CA VAL A 179 -10.15 -4.80 12.06
C VAL A 179 -10.29 -5.34 10.63
N LEU A 180 -9.91 -4.58 9.59
CA LEU A 180 -10.08 -5.03 8.19
C LEU A 180 -9.37 -6.36 7.94
N LEU A 181 -8.13 -6.52 8.41
CA LEU A 181 -7.37 -7.75 8.23
C LEU A 181 -7.91 -8.92 9.06
N ALA A 182 -8.58 -8.65 10.19
CA ALA A 182 -9.29 -9.68 10.93
C ALA A 182 -10.41 -10.27 10.05
N TRP A 183 -11.17 -9.42 9.37
CA TRP A 183 -12.22 -9.85 8.44
C TRP A 183 -11.68 -10.55 7.18
N VAL A 184 -10.46 -10.20 6.73
CA VAL A 184 -9.77 -10.99 5.69
C VAL A 184 -9.55 -12.43 6.18
N GLN A 185 -9.05 -12.62 7.40
CA GLN A 185 -8.83 -13.97 7.95
C GLN A 185 -10.15 -14.73 8.13
N ILE A 186 -11.21 -14.07 8.64
CA ILE A 186 -12.56 -14.66 8.77
C ILE A 186 -13.11 -15.15 7.43
N TRP A 187 -12.92 -14.39 6.35
CA TRP A 187 -13.35 -14.81 5.00
C TRP A 187 -12.74 -16.15 4.60
N PHE A 188 -11.43 -16.34 4.80
CA PHE A 188 -10.76 -17.60 4.46
C PHE A 188 -11.10 -18.73 5.45
N ALA A 189 -11.17 -18.44 6.76
CA ALA A 189 -11.53 -19.44 7.77
C ALA A 189 -12.96 -19.98 7.57
N SER A 190 -13.93 -19.11 7.30
CA SER A 190 -15.32 -19.50 7.03
C SER A 190 -15.47 -20.33 5.76
N ALA A 191 -14.66 -20.08 4.72
CA ALA A 191 -14.65 -20.91 3.52
C ALA A 191 -13.97 -22.29 3.71
N LEU A 192 -13.04 -22.38 4.67
CA LEU A 192 -12.46 -23.65 5.10
C LEU A 192 -13.43 -24.45 5.96
N GLY A 193 -14.28 -23.77 6.72
CA GLY A 193 -15.13 -24.36 7.77
C GLY A 193 -14.37 -24.69 9.05
N ASP A 194 -13.09 -24.27 9.15
CA ASP A 194 -12.21 -24.51 10.29
C ASP A 194 -11.11 -23.43 10.36
N TRP A 195 -10.54 -23.23 11.56
CA TRP A 195 -9.41 -22.34 11.77
C TRP A 195 -8.08 -23.06 11.51
N ASN A 196 -7.69 -23.16 10.24
CA ASN A 196 -6.37 -23.63 9.85
C ASN A 196 -5.43 -22.45 9.59
N GLU A 197 -4.58 -22.13 10.57
CA GLU A 197 -3.69 -20.96 10.53
C GLU A 197 -2.84 -20.83 9.24
N PRO A 198 -2.08 -21.87 8.80
CA PRO A 198 -1.30 -21.79 7.56
C PRO A 198 -2.15 -21.44 6.33
N LEU A 199 -3.31 -22.08 6.18
CA LEU A 199 -4.19 -21.85 5.03
C LEU A 199 -4.80 -20.45 5.08
N VAL A 200 -5.35 -20.05 6.23
CA VAL A 200 -5.92 -18.71 6.44
C VAL A 200 -4.90 -17.61 6.10
N ASN A 201 -3.63 -17.81 6.49
CA ASN A 201 -2.58 -16.83 6.30
C ASN A 201 -1.88 -16.90 4.93
N THR A 202 -2.15 -17.91 4.09
CA THR A 202 -1.58 -18.01 2.73
C THR A 202 -1.91 -16.78 1.86
N VAL A 203 -2.99 -16.04 2.18
CA VAL A 203 -3.36 -14.79 1.51
C VAL A 203 -2.25 -13.71 1.55
N TRP A 204 -1.32 -13.75 2.52
CA TRP A 204 -0.16 -12.87 2.55
C TRP A 204 0.79 -13.09 1.36
N VAL A 205 0.93 -14.33 0.91
CA VAL A 205 1.71 -14.65 -0.30
C VAL A 205 1.03 -14.08 -1.54
N GLY A 206 -0.31 -14.12 -1.56
CA GLY A 206 -1.12 -13.43 -2.56
C GLY A 206 -0.89 -11.92 -2.57
N ALA A 207 -0.78 -11.29 -1.39
CA ALA A 207 -0.47 -9.86 -1.27
C ALA A 207 0.92 -9.53 -1.82
N LEU A 208 1.94 -10.35 -1.55
CA LEU A 208 3.28 -10.19 -2.13
C LEU A 208 3.25 -10.32 -3.67
N ALA A 209 2.58 -11.34 -4.20
CA ALA A 209 2.40 -11.51 -5.64
C ALA A 209 1.65 -10.30 -6.27
N ALA A 210 0.64 -9.78 -5.57
CA ALA A 210 -0.12 -8.61 -5.99
C ALA A 210 0.73 -7.34 -6.06
N ILE A 211 1.65 -7.11 -5.10
CA ILE A 211 2.64 -6.02 -5.16
C ILE A 211 3.47 -6.14 -6.44
N GLY A 212 3.99 -7.34 -6.75
CA GLY A 212 4.79 -7.60 -7.94
C GLY A 212 4.04 -7.33 -9.24
N LEU A 213 2.83 -7.89 -9.37
CA LEU A 213 1.97 -7.73 -10.55
C LEU A 213 1.50 -6.30 -10.76
N ALA A 214 1.08 -5.62 -9.68
CA ALA A 214 0.67 -4.22 -9.73
C ALA A 214 1.84 -3.33 -10.13
N SER A 215 3.02 -3.54 -9.55
CA SER A 215 4.24 -2.78 -9.88
C SER A 215 4.65 -3.01 -11.33
N TYR A 216 4.72 -4.28 -11.77
CA TYR A 216 5.03 -4.63 -13.17
C TYR A 216 4.06 -3.94 -14.14
N GLY A 217 2.76 -4.13 -13.91
CA GLY A 217 1.72 -3.61 -14.80
C GLY A 217 1.70 -2.09 -14.86
N GLN A 218 1.80 -1.41 -13.72
CA GLN A 218 1.76 0.05 -13.65
C GLN A 218 3.02 0.68 -14.26
N TRP A 219 4.20 0.11 -14.01
CA TRP A 219 5.44 0.58 -14.64
C TRP A 219 5.44 0.35 -16.15
N ARG A 220 4.91 -0.78 -16.64
CA ARG A 220 4.73 -1.04 -18.08
C ARG A 220 3.74 -0.05 -18.72
N ALA A 221 2.62 0.23 -18.05
CA ALA A 221 1.64 1.20 -18.52
C ALA A 221 2.20 2.63 -18.54
N LEU A 222 3.12 2.94 -17.63
CA LEU A 222 3.86 4.19 -17.63
C LEU A 222 4.89 4.29 -18.77
N GLY A 223 5.28 3.18 -19.41
CA GLY A 223 6.17 3.15 -20.57
C GLY A 223 7.56 2.54 -20.31
N LEU A 224 7.85 2.03 -19.12
CA LEU A 224 9.14 1.37 -18.85
C LEU A 224 9.29 0.11 -19.68
N ARG A 225 10.50 -0.18 -20.18
CA ARG A 225 10.77 -1.39 -20.99
C ARG A 225 10.54 -2.68 -20.19
N PRO A 226 10.03 -3.77 -20.82
CA PRO A 226 9.80 -5.05 -20.14
C PRO A 226 10.98 -5.54 -19.29
N GLY A 227 12.19 -5.59 -19.85
CA GLY A 227 13.38 -6.10 -19.17
C GLY A 227 13.70 -5.32 -17.89
N LEU A 228 13.79 -3.99 -17.98
CA LEU A 228 14.02 -3.13 -16.81
C LEU A 228 12.90 -3.27 -15.78
N THR A 229 11.65 -3.37 -16.23
CA THR A 229 10.52 -3.55 -15.32
C THR A 229 10.65 -4.85 -14.53
N MET A 230 11.03 -5.95 -15.18
CA MET A 230 11.20 -7.24 -14.50
C MET A 230 12.41 -7.24 -13.56
N VAL A 231 13.50 -6.55 -13.89
CA VAL A 231 14.62 -6.32 -12.97
C VAL A 231 14.16 -5.61 -11.71
N LEU A 232 13.38 -4.53 -11.84
CA LEU A 232 12.84 -3.78 -10.69
C LEU A 232 11.86 -4.60 -9.87
N VAL A 233 10.99 -5.40 -10.50
CA VAL A 233 10.05 -6.29 -9.82
C VAL A 233 10.80 -7.36 -9.05
N TYR A 234 11.78 -8.01 -9.67
CA TYR A 234 12.63 -8.99 -8.99
C TYR A 234 13.38 -8.35 -7.81
N ALA A 235 13.96 -7.16 -7.99
CA ALA A 235 14.66 -6.45 -6.93
C ALA A 235 13.73 -6.08 -5.75
N LEU A 236 12.49 -5.67 -6.02
CA LEU A 236 11.48 -5.40 -4.98
C LEU A 236 11.03 -6.69 -4.27
N MET A 237 10.69 -7.72 -5.03
CA MET A 237 10.19 -9.01 -4.52
C MET A 237 11.28 -9.93 -3.97
N SER A 238 12.54 -9.51 -4.00
CA SER A 238 13.65 -10.26 -3.41
C SER A 238 14.15 -9.66 -2.11
N LEU A 239 13.54 -8.57 -1.65
CA LEU A 239 13.91 -7.92 -0.40
C LEU A 239 13.64 -8.84 0.79
N PRO A 240 14.65 -9.16 1.61
CA PRO A 240 14.52 -10.13 2.68
C PRO A 240 13.40 -9.78 3.67
N LEU A 241 13.27 -8.50 4.04
CA LEU A 241 12.25 -8.11 5.00
C LEU A 241 10.84 -8.21 4.41
N LEU A 242 10.67 -7.91 3.12
CA LEU A 242 9.37 -8.04 2.46
C LEU A 242 8.93 -9.51 2.40
N ASP A 243 9.88 -10.39 2.06
CA ASP A 243 9.62 -11.83 2.01
C ASP A 243 9.40 -12.43 3.40
N ALA A 244 10.12 -11.95 4.41
CA ALA A 244 9.90 -12.37 5.79
C ALA A 244 8.45 -12.09 6.22
N HIS A 245 7.86 -10.95 5.85
CA HIS A 245 6.46 -10.64 6.19
C HIS A 245 5.45 -11.46 5.39
N ALA A 246 5.84 -12.02 4.24
CA ALA A 246 5.00 -12.94 3.49
C ALA A 246 5.14 -14.39 3.98
N ALA A 247 6.35 -14.83 4.32
CA ALA A 247 6.64 -16.19 4.79
C ALA A 247 6.23 -16.39 6.26
N LEU A 248 6.41 -15.36 7.10
CA LEU A 248 5.95 -15.31 8.48
C LEU A 248 4.59 -14.61 8.53
N ALA A 249 3.64 -15.11 7.75
CA ALA A 249 2.37 -14.43 7.48
C ALA A 249 1.55 -14.07 8.74
N GLY A 250 0.74 -13.02 8.60
CA GLY A 250 -0.16 -12.51 9.65
C GLY A 250 0.08 -11.03 10.02
N TYR A 251 1.24 -10.47 9.67
CA TYR A 251 1.57 -9.06 9.93
C TYR A 251 0.75 -8.08 9.08
N ALA A 252 0.36 -6.94 9.64
CA ALA A 252 -0.30 -5.88 8.87
C ALA A 252 0.63 -5.12 7.91
N ASP A 253 1.95 -5.12 8.16
CA ASP A 253 2.89 -4.23 7.47
C ASP A 253 2.99 -4.52 5.96
N LEU A 254 2.88 -5.79 5.54
CA LEU A 254 2.85 -6.17 4.12
C LEU A 254 1.61 -5.59 3.41
N TRP A 255 0.45 -5.62 4.08
CA TRP A 255 -0.79 -5.08 3.53
C TRP A 255 -0.76 -3.54 3.46
N LEU A 256 -0.15 -2.88 4.43
CA LEU A 256 0.11 -1.45 4.36
C LEU A 256 1.05 -1.10 3.20
N ALA A 257 2.14 -1.85 3.02
CA ALA A 257 3.05 -1.64 1.88
C ALA A 257 2.34 -1.86 0.54
N ALA A 258 1.49 -2.88 0.46
CA ALA A 258 0.66 -3.14 -0.72
C ALA A 258 -0.29 -1.96 -1.01
N ALA A 259 -1.12 -1.58 -0.05
CA ALA A 259 -2.10 -0.51 -0.22
C ALA A 259 -1.42 0.84 -0.51
N PHE A 260 -0.38 1.21 0.24
CA PHE A 260 0.33 2.47 0.04
C PHE A 260 1.06 2.49 -1.32
N GLY A 261 1.76 1.41 -1.66
CA GLY A 261 2.42 1.24 -2.94
C GLY A 261 1.45 1.34 -4.11
N MET A 262 0.30 0.66 -4.02
CA MET A 262 -0.75 0.70 -5.05
C MET A 262 -1.40 2.08 -5.17
N ALA A 263 -1.63 2.78 -4.05
CA ALA A 263 -2.10 4.17 -4.06
C ALA A 263 -1.13 5.07 -4.84
N VAL A 264 0.17 4.93 -4.57
CA VAL A 264 1.24 5.67 -5.24
C VAL A 264 1.32 5.33 -6.73
N LEU A 265 1.32 4.04 -7.10
CA LEU A 265 1.37 3.62 -8.51
C LEU A 265 0.19 4.15 -9.32
N CYS A 266 -1.03 4.05 -8.78
CA CYS A 266 -2.24 4.57 -9.40
C CYS A 266 -2.19 6.10 -9.52
N TRP A 267 -1.75 6.81 -8.47
CA TRP A 267 -1.58 8.25 -8.51
C TRP A 267 -0.53 8.69 -9.54
N MET A 268 0.59 8.00 -9.65
CA MET A 268 1.61 8.25 -10.66
C MET A 268 1.06 8.11 -12.07
N ARG A 269 0.27 7.06 -12.32
CA ARG A 269 -0.38 6.87 -13.61
C ARG A 269 -1.40 7.95 -13.90
N TRP A 270 -2.19 8.39 -12.91
CA TRP A 270 -3.04 9.57 -13.07
C TRP A 270 -2.24 10.83 -13.36
N MET A 271 -1.12 11.10 -12.69
CA MET A 271 -0.30 12.30 -12.94
C MET A 271 0.20 12.37 -14.40
N ARG A 272 0.53 11.20 -14.97
CA ARG A 272 1.08 11.07 -16.33
C ARG A 272 0.01 11.05 -17.42
N GLN A 273 -1.05 10.26 -17.23
CA GLN A 273 -2.05 9.98 -18.26
C GLN A 273 -3.38 10.70 -18.03
N ARG A 274 -3.58 11.31 -16.85
CA ARG A 274 -4.82 11.97 -16.41
C ARG A 274 -6.06 11.08 -16.50
N ASN A 275 -5.87 9.77 -16.32
CA ASN A 275 -6.97 8.81 -16.25
C ASN A 275 -7.68 8.92 -14.88
N PRO A 276 -8.95 9.38 -14.82
CA PRO A 276 -9.66 9.56 -13.55
C PRO A 276 -9.86 8.24 -12.78
N GLY A 277 -9.95 7.11 -13.49
CA GLY A 277 -10.07 5.80 -12.84
C GLY A 277 -8.85 5.45 -11.98
N GLN A 278 -7.66 5.87 -12.41
CA GLN A 278 -6.44 5.69 -11.64
C GLN A 278 -6.41 6.60 -10.40
N LEU A 279 -6.98 7.80 -10.47
CA LEU A 279 -7.13 8.64 -9.27
C LEU A 279 -8.14 8.04 -8.29
N LEU A 280 -9.25 7.50 -8.79
CA LEU A 280 -10.24 6.81 -7.96
C LEU A 280 -9.61 5.60 -7.26
N LEU A 281 -8.88 4.75 -7.99
CA LEU A 281 -8.16 3.62 -7.38
C LEU A 281 -7.12 4.09 -6.36
N ALA A 282 -6.38 5.17 -6.66
CA ALA A 282 -5.44 5.75 -5.70
C ALA A 282 -6.13 6.19 -4.40
N ALA A 283 -7.30 6.83 -4.51
CA ALA A 283 -8.11 7.22 -3.37
C ALA A 283 -8.63 6.00 -2.59
N VAL A 284 -9.14 4.97 -3.27
CA VAL A 284 -9.60 3.71 -2.62
C VAL A 284 -8.48 3.07 -1.80
N PHE A 285 -7.28 2.94 -2.37
CA PHE A 285 -6.13 2.38 -1.65
C PHE A 285 -5.62 3.30 -0.54
N ALA A 286 -5.62 4.62 -0.73
CA ALA A 286 -5.21 5.54 0.32
C ALA A 286 -6.18 5.54 1.51
N LEU A 287 -7.49 5.50 1.24
CA LEU A 287 -8.54 5.48 2.26
C LEU A 287 -8.63 4.14 3.00
N SER A 288 -8.07 3.05 2.45
CA SER A 288 -7.98 1.77 3.16
C SER A 288 -6.82 1.71 4.14
N LEU A 289 -5.80 2.58 4.03
CA LEU A 289 -4.64 2.58 4.93
C LEU A 289 -5.03 2.63 6.43
N PRO A 290 -5.90 3.56 6.87
CA PRO A 290 -6.30 3.64 8.29
C PRO A 290 -7.20 2.49 8.72
N LEU A 291 -7.74 1.71 7.78
CA LEU A 291 -8.53 0.51 8.07
C LEU A 291 -7.65 -0.73 8.28
N ILE A 292 -6.37 -0.67 7.89
CA ILE A 292 -5.39 -1.75 8.02
C ILE A 292 -4.62 -1.62 9.34
N LYS A 293 -4.10 -0.42 9.64
CA LYS A 293 -3.24 -0.14 10.78
C LYS A 293 -3.32 1.36 11.14
N LEU A 294 -3.06 1.73 12.39
CA LEU A 294 -3.10 3.13 12.84
C LEU A 294 -2.12 4.02 12.07
N GLU A 295 -0.90 3.54 11.80
CA GLU A 295 0.12 4.26 11.03
C GLU A 295 -0.36 4.57 9.59
N GLY A 296 -1.32 3.81 9.08
CA GLY A 296 -1.97 4.07 7.80
C GLY A 296 -2.69 5.43 7.74
N ALA A 297 -3.18 5.94 8.87
CA ALA A 297 -3.75 7.29 8.96
C ALA A 297 -2.72 8.38 8.66
N VAL A 298 -1.49 8.22 9.15
CA VAL A 298 -0.39 9.14 8.87
C VAL A 298 0.01 9.08 7.41
N TRP A 299 0.11 7.88 6.83
CA TRP A 299 0.39 7.70 5.41
C TRP A 299 -0.67 8.32 4.51
N LEU A 300 -1.94 8.16 4.85
CA LEU A 300 -3.05 8.84 4.17
C LEU A 300 -2.91 10.37 4.25
N LEU A 301 -2.61 10.92 5.43
CA LEU A 301 -2.45 12.36 5.62
C LEU A 301 -1.32 12.92 4.75
N ILE A 302 -0.14 12.31 4.78
CA ILE A 302 1.01 12.75 3.98
C ILE A 302 0.69 12.61 2.48
N PHE A 303 0.11 11.49 2.07
CA PHE A 303 -0.31 11.26 0.69
C PHE A 303 -1.31 12.31 0.21
N ALA A 304 -2.39 12.53 0.97
CA ALA A 304 -3.43 13.51 0.65
C ALA A 304 -2.88 14.93 0.59
N LEU A 305 -1.97 15.30 1.49
CA LEU A 305 -1.30 16.60 1.47
C LEU A 305 -0.50 16.78 0.19
N VAL A 306 0.32 15.80 -0.20
CA VAL A 306 1.15 15.89 -1.41
C VAL A 306 0.29 15.90 -2.67
N VAL A 307 -0.72 15.05 -2.75
CA VAL A 307 -1.69 15.02 -3.86
C VAL A 307 -2.42 16.37 -3.97
N GLY A 308 -2.98 16.85 -2.86
CA GLY A 308 -3.73 18.11 -2.80
C GLY A 308 -2.89 19.33 -3.17
N LEU A 309 -1.71 19.49 -2.55
CA LEU A 309 -0.75 20.55 -2.92
C LEU A 309 -0.29 20.41 -4.39
N GLY A 310 -0.21 19.19 -4.90
CA GLY A 310 0.10 18.90 -6.29
C GLY A 310 -0.99 19.33 -7.28
N MET A 311 -2.24 19.49 -6.84
CA MET A 311 -3.37 19.96 -7.66
C MET A 311 -3.47 21.49 -7.72
N LEU A 312 -2.87 22.20 -6.76
CA LEU A 312 -2.93 23.67 -6.67
C LEU A 312 -1.97 24.37 -7.65
N SER A 313 -2.29 25.62 -7.99
CA SER A 313 -1.37 26.51 -8.71
C SER A 313 -0.14 26.84 -7.84
N ARG A 314 0.98 27.25 -8.45
CA ARG A 314 2.21 27.56 -7.71
C ARG A 314 2.00 28.63 -6.62
N ARG A 315 1.19 29.65 -6.91
CA ARG A 315 0.85 30.73 -5.97
C ARG A 315 -0.03 30.22 -4.84
N ALA A 316 -1.12 29.51 -5.17
CA ALA A 316 -2.02 28.94 -4.18
C ALA A 316 -1.29 27.96 -3.25
N ARG A 317 -0.42 27.10 -3.80
CA ARG A 317 0.40 26.17 -3.03
C ARG A 317 1.33 26.88 -2.04
N ARG A 318 1.98 27.97 -2.45
CA ARG A 318 2.82 28.79 -1.54
C ARG A 318 1.98 29.42 -0.44
N MET A 319 0.82 29.99 -0.79
CA MET A 319 -0.08 30.58 0.19
C MET A 319 -0.56 29.54 1.20
N VAL A 320 -1.07 28.39 0.75
CA VAL A 320 -1.51 27.30 1.61
C VAL A 320 -0.38 26.82 2.52
N ALA A 321 0.83 26.62 1.99
CA ALA A 321 1.98 26.21 2.80
C ALA A 321 2.32 27.26 3.89
N VAL A 322 2.36 28.55 3.53
CA VAL A 322 2.62 29.63 4.50
C VAL A 322 1.52 29.70 5.55
N THR A 323 0.25 29.61 5.14
CA THR A 323 -0.90 29.63 6.06
C THR A 323 -0.87 28.43 7.01
N LEU A 324 -0.59 27.21 6.52
CA LEU A 324 -0.50 26.03 7.37
C LEU A 324 0.63 26.15 8.39
N VAL A 325 1.80 26.63 7.97
CA VAL A 325 2.95 26.84 8.88
C VAL A 325 2.63 27.93 9.91
N ALA A 326 2.02 29.03 9.49
CA ALA A 326 1.64 30.11 10.41
C ALA A 326 0.58 29.64 11.43
N LEU A 327 -0.45 28.92 10.99
CA LEU A 327 -1.47 28.35 11.87
C LEU A 327 -0.88 27.32 12.84
N ALA A 328 0.02 26.45 12.37
CA ALA A 328 0.69 25.49 13.24
C ALA A 328 1.56 26.21 14.28
N ALA A 329 2.32 27.25 13.88
CA ALA A 329 3.14 28.03 14.79
C ALA A 329 2.31 28.79 15.84
N ILE A 330 1.21 29.43 15.43
CA ILE A 330 0.28 30.12 16.34
C ILE A 330 -0.38 29.12 17.28
N GLY A 331 -0.89 28.00 16.75
CA GLY A 331 -1.53 26.97 17.55
C GLY A 331 -0.58 26.38 18.60
N ILE A 332 0.66 26.09 18.22
CA ILE A 332 1.69 25.64 19.16
C ILE A 332 2.01 26.72 20.20
N ALA A 333 2.12 27.99 19.80
CA ALA A 333 2.42 29.11 20.72
C ALA A 333 1.31 29.39 21.75
N VAL A 334 0.05 29.07 21.44
CA VAL A 334 -1.12 29.27 22.32
C VAL A 334 -1.41 28.03 23.18
N GLY A 335 -0.50 27.06 23.24
CA GLY A 335 -0.61 25.89 24.11
C GLY A 335 -1.08 24.61 23.40
N GLY A 336 -1.22 24.64 22.09
CA GLY A 336 -1.58 23.50 21.26
C GLY A 336 -2.95 23.58 20.61
N PHE A 337 -3.26 22.61 19.76
CA PHE A 337 -4.55 22.53 19.07
C PHE A 337 -4.95 21.08 18.77
N PRO A 338 -6.26 20.76 18.82
CA PRO A 338 -6.78 19.48 18.40
C PRO A 338 -6.89 19.41 16.87
N LEU A 339 -6.48 18.29 16.29
CA LEU A 339 -6.60 17.98 14.87
C LEU A 339 -7.43 16.70 14.68
N PRO A 340 -8.54 16.76 13.94
CA PRO A 340 -9.27 15.55 13.58
C PRO A 340 -8.50 14.80 12.49
N ILE A 341 -7.96 13.63 12.81
CA ILE A 341 -7.28 12.76 11.86
C ILE A 341 -8.10 11.49 11.67
N PHE A 342 -8.51 11.24 10.42
CA PHE A 342 -9.27 10.04 10.08
C PHE A 342 -8.48 8.77 10.44
N GLY A 343 -9.07 7.93 11.30
CA GLY A 343 -8.45 6.72 11.84
C GLY A 343 -7.70 6.89 13.17
N LEU A 344 -7.34 8.11 13.59
CA LEU A 344 -6.69 8.38 14.88
C LEU A 344 -7.55 9.20 15.86
N GLY A 345 -8.66 9.80 15.39
CA GLY A 345 -9.51 10.64 16.21
C GLY A 345 -8.94 12.06 16.38
N TRP A 346 -9.20 12.69 17.52
CA TRP A 346 -8.72 14.04 17.82
C TRP A 346 -7.31 13.99 18.39
N VAL A 347 -6.31 14.21 17.53
CA VAL A 347 -4.91 14.29 17.92
C VAL A 347 -4.62 15.68 18.47
N HIS A 348 -4.13 15.77 19.69
CA HIS A 348 -3.75 17.04 20.30
C HIS A 348 -2.25 17.28 20.09
N LEU A 349 -1.90 18.35 19.40
CA LEU A 349 -0.52 18.79 19.21
C LEU A 349 -0.25 19.97 20.14
N ALA A 350 0.70 19.84 21.05
CA ALA A 350 1.11 20.93 21.94
C ALA A 350 2.64 21.07 21.97
N TRP A 351 3.14 22.08 22.69
CA TRP A 351 4.58 22.25 22.85
C TRP A 351 5.18 21.07 23.62
N GLY A 352 6.10 20.35 22.98
CA GLY A 352 6.82 19.25 23.62
C GLY A 352 6.03 17.95 23.76
N GLN A 353 4.80 17.85 23.25
CA GLN A 353 3.98 16.63 23.39
C GLN A 353 2.98 16.45 22.24
N VAL A 354 2.63 15.19 21.96
CA VAL A 354 1.58 14.80 21.03
C VAL A 354 0.68 13.76 21.69
N VAL A 355 -0.60 14.07 21.86
CA VAL A 355 -1.58 13.12 22.43
C VAL A 355 -2.42 12.51 21.32
N ILE A 356 -2.36 11.20 21.19
CA ILE A 356 -3.15 10.42 20.23
C ILE A 356 -4.09 9.53 21.04
N PRO A 357 -5.42 9.60 20.83
CA PRO A 357 -6.40 8.83 21.62
C PRO A 357 -6.08 7.33 21.76
N ALA A 358 -5.57 6.72 20.68
CA ALA A 358 -5.20 5.31 20.63
C ALA A 358 -3.81 4.98 21.24
N LEU A 359 -2.88 5.93 21.26
CA LEU A 359 -1.49 5.69 21.68
C LEU A 359 -1.11 6.39 23.00
N GLY A 360 -1.99 7.25 23.53
CA GLY A 360 -1.71 8.06 24.70
C GLY A 360 -0.87 9.30 24.38
N GLU A 361 -0.20 9.81 25.41
CA GLU A 361 0.70 10.97 25.34
C GLU A 361 2.10 10.54 24.89
N LEU A 362 2.64 11.26 23.89
CA LEU A 362 3.98 11.08 23.36
C LEU A 362 4.80 12.33 23.65
N ASP A 363 5.76 12.21 24.54
CA ASP A 363 6.70 13.29 24.85
C ASP A 363 7.67 13.52 23.68
N LEU A 364 7.92 14.80 23.36
CA LEU A 364 8.81 15.23 22.30
C LEU A 364 10.16 15.69 22.82
N HIS A 365 11.16 14.82 22.76
CA HIS A 365 12.54 15.13 23.13
C HIS A 365 13.54 14.24 22.40
N TRP A 366 14.74 14.78 22.21
CA TRP A 366 15.78 14.10 21.43
C TRP A 366 16.19 12.74 22.02
N ARG A 367 16.23 11.73 21.16
CA ARG A 367 16.67 10.36 21.45
C ARG A 367 17.85 9.98 20.53
N PRO A 368 18.99 9.49 21.06
CA PRO A 368 20.20 9.23 20.27
C PRO A 368 20.19 7.87 19.52
N VAL A 369 19.19 7.65 18.67
CA VAL A 369 18.92 6.37 18.00
C VAL A 369 19.62 6.20 16.63
N GLY A 370 20.47 7.15 16.24
CA GLY A 370 21.10 7.18 14.91
C GLY A 370 21.88 5.93 14.53
N GLY A 371 22.60 5.33 15.48
CA GLY A 371 23.35 4.09 15.26
C GLY A 371 22.46 2.91 14.89
N ALA A 372 21.36 2.72 15.63
CA ALA A 372 20.39 1.66 15.35
C ALA A 372 19.68 1.87 14.01
N MET A 373 19.29 3.12 13.68
CA MET A 373 18.67 3.43 12.39
C MET A 373 19.61 3.13 11.21
N LEU A 374 20.88 3.53 11.30
CA LEU A 374 21.88 3.24 10.26
C LEU A 374 22.14 1.74 10.13
N SER A 375 22.30 1.03 11.25
CA SER A 375 22.45 -0.43 11.26
C SER A 375 21.26 -1.12 10.60
N GLY A 376 20.03 -0.71 10.94
CA GLY A 376 18.80 -1.28 10.40
C GLY A 376 18.67 -1.16 8.88
N LEU A 377 19.12 -0.04 8.32
CA LEU A 377 19.04 0.25 6.90
C LEU A 377 20.24 -0.28 6.11
N LEU A 378 21.46 -0.14 6.62
CA LEU A 378 22.69 -0.35 5.84
C LEU A 378 23.42 -1.65 6.17
N THR A 379 23.30 -2.15 7.41
CA THR A 379 24.13 -3.26 7.91
C THR A 379 23.33 -4.55 8.06
N LEU A 380 22.12 -4.48 8.60
CA LEU A 380 21.26 -5.65 8.76
C LEU A 380 20.77 -6.16 7.40
N PRO A 381 20.59 -7.49 7.24
CA PRO A 381 20.23 -8.11 5.96
C PRO A 381 18.74 -7.96 5.63
N ASN A 382 18.19 -6.76 5.77
CA ASN A 382 16.78 -6.46 5.54
C ASN A 382 16.48 -6.03 4.10
N TRP A 383 17.45 -5.38 3.45
CA TRP A 383 17.21 -4.53 2.28
C TRP A 383 18.14 -4.78 1.08
N HIS A 384 19.01 -5.80 1.16
CA HIS A 384 20.12 -5.99 0.22
C HIS A 384 20.90 -4.69 -0.01
N LEU A 385 21.01 -4.23 -1.26
CA LEU A 385 21.71 -3.01 -1.66
C LEU A 385 20.80 -1.79 -1.82
N LEU A 386 19.50 -1.89 -1.48
CA LEU A 386 18.50 -0.85 -1.77
C LEU A 386 18.94 0.54 -1.28
N TRP A 387 19.37 0.64 -0.02
CA TRP A 387 19.73 1.92 0.60
C TRP A 387 21.07 2.49 0.14
N TYR A 388 21.87 1.69 -0.58
CA TYR A 388 23.07 2.17 -1.28
C TYR A 388 22.73 2.62 -2.71
N VAL A 389 21.89 1.84 -3.41
CA VAL A 389 21.53 2.09 -4.82
C VAL A 389 20.56 3.25 -4.96
N ALA A 390 19.57 3.37 -4.07
CA ALA A 390 18.55 4.44 -4.15
C ALA A 390 19.16 5.86 -4.14
N PRO A 391 19.99 6.26 -3.17
CA PRO A 391 20.61 7.59 -3.19
C PRO A 391 21.56 7.76 -4.38
N LEU A 392 22.28 6.69 -4.78
CA LEU A 392 23.16 6.73 -5.96
C LEU A 392 22.35 7.02 -7.24
N VAL A 393 21.22 6.34 -7.46
CA VAL A 393 20.35 6.60 -8.61
C VAL A 393 19.80 8.02 -8.58
N ILE A 394 19.36 8.51 -7.41
CA ILE A 394 18.86 9.89 -7.26
C ILE A 394 19.97 10.90 -7.58
N ALA A 395 21.19 10.69 -7.09
CA ALA A 395 22.32 11.57 -7.35
C ALA A 395 22.71 11.58 -8.85
N LEU A 396 22.89 10.40 -9.45
CA LEU A 396 23.22 10.26 -10.86
C LEU A 396 22.13 10.79 -11.80
N ARG A 397 20.87 10.74 -11.36
CA ARG A 397 19.69 11.19 -12.13
C ARG A 397 19.10 12.50 -11.59
N TRP A 398 19.89 13.31 -10.87
CA TRP A 398 19.40 14.54 -10.23
C TRP A 398 18.75 15.51 -11.20
N ALA A 399 19.34 15.68 -12.40
CA ALA A 399 18.76 16.54 -13.43
C ALA A 399 17.38 16.05 -13.91
N ALA A 400 17.20 14.74 -14.05
CA ALA A 400 15.90 14.14 -14.40
C ALA A 400 14.91 14.29 -13.24
N PHE A 401 15.35 14.03 -12.01
CA PHE A 401 14.57 14.25 -10.79
C PHE A 401 14.06 15.68 -10.70
N ALA A 402 14.93 16.68 -10.88
CA ALA A 402 14.57 18.10 -10.75
C ALA A 402 13.59 18.59 -11.85
N ARG A 403 13.71 18.05 -13.07
CA ARG A 403 12.85 18.44 -14.21
C ARG A 403 11.50 17.75 -14.18
N ASP A 404 11.45 16.49 -13.79
CA ASP A 404 10.25 15.68 -13.85
C ASP A 404 9.28 15.97 -12.69
N ARG A 405 8.05 16.36 -13.00
CA ARG A 405 7.03 16.67 -11.97
C ARG A 405 6.62 15.44 -11.16
N CYS A 406 6.51 14.27 -11.79
CA CYS A 406 6.13 13.04 -11.12
C CYS A 406 7.23 12.63 -10.14
N ALA A 407 8.50 12.63 -10.58
CA ALA A 407 9.64 12.30 -9.72
C ALA A 407 9.73 13.23 -8.49
N ARG A 408 9.58 14.56 -8.68
CA ARG A 408 9.57 15.50 -7.54
C ARG A 408 8.42 15.30 -6.58
N SER A 409 7.22 15.00 -7.10
CA SER A 409 6.05 14.82 -6.24
C SER A 409 6.20 13.54 -5.41
N LEU A 410 6.75 12.48 -6.02
CA LEU A 410 7.07 11.24 -5.32
C LEU A 410 8.22 11.41 -4.33
N GLY A 411 9.25 12.18 -4.69
CA GLY A 411 10.33 12.55 -3.78
C GLY A 411 9.83 13.37 -2.58
N ALA A 412 8.88 14.29 -2.80
CA ALA A 412 8.23 15.04 -1.71
C ALA A 412 7.40 14.13 -0.80
N LEU A 413 6.68 13.15 -1.36
CA LEU A 413 5.96 12.13 -0.58
C LEU A 413 6.92 11.30 0.29
N LEU A 414 7.97 10.75 -0.31
CA LEU A 414 8.97 9.96 0.40
C LEU A 414 9.72 10.78 1.45
N ALA A 415 10.04 12.05 1.17
CA ALA A 415 10.64 12.96 2.13
C ALA A 415 9.68 13.27 3.29
N GLY A 416 8.38 13.44 3.02
CA GLY A 416 7.36 13.60 4.06
C GLY A 416 7.26 12.37 4.97
N CYS A 417 7.26 11.17 4.39
CA CYS A 417 7.28 9.93 5.17
C CYS A 417 8.57 9.77 5.97
N ALA A 418 9.73 10.06 5.37
CA ALA A 418 11.02 10.01 6.05
C ALA A 418 11.10 11.02 7.19
N LEU A 419 10.57 12.24 7.01
CA LEU A 419 10.48 13.25 8.06
C LEU A 419 9.60 12.79 9.22
N PHE A 420 8.44 12.18 8.92
CA PHE A 420 7.60 11.60 9.97
C PHE A 420 8.34 10.51 10.75
N LEU A 421 9.00 9.56 10.06
CA LEU A 421 9.77 8.50 10.72
C LEU A 421 10.95 9.05 11.53
N PHE A 422 11.60 10.09 11.03
CA PHE A 422 12.65 10.81 11.76
C PHE A 422 12.10 11.41 13.05
N VAL A 423 10.99 12.15 12.99
CA VAL A 423 10.33 12.71 14.18
C VAL A 423 9.91 11.59 15.14
N LEU A 424 9.24 10.55 14.64
CA LEU A 424 8.77 9.43 15.44
C LEU A 424 9.92 8.78 16.22
N PHE A 425 11.02 8.40 15.57
CA PHE A 425 12.08 7.67 16.24
C PHE A 425 13.09 8.53 17.00
N PHE A 426 13.37 9.75 16.53
CA PHE A 426 14.37 10.61 17.19
C PHE A 426 13.76 11.54 18.23
N PHE A 427 12.44 11.72 18.25
CA PHE A 427 11.79 12.65 19.16
C PHE A 427 10.73 12.02 20.05
N THR A 428 10.45 10.71 19.98
CA THR A 428 9.45 10.07 20.86
C THR A 428 9.99 8.80 21.52
N ASP A 429 9.23 8.24 22.44
CA ASP A 429 9.53 6.95 23.08
C ASP A 429 9.56 5.76 22.12
N ALA A 430 9.04 5.93 20.89
CA ALA A 430 9.21 4.96 19.82
C ALA A 430 10.70 4.69 19.48
N ALA A 431 11.64 5.53 19.92
CA ALA A 431 13.08 5.29 19.85
C ALA A 431 13.48 3.90 20.38
N ALA A 432 12.86 3.44 21.46
CA ALA A 432 13.14 2.12 22.04
C ALA A 432 12.83 0.97 21.06
N TRP A 433 11.83 1.15 20.19
CA TRP A 433 11.49 0.17 19.16
C TRP A 433 12.45 0.21 17.95
N ALA A 434 13.13 1.32 17.75
CA ALA A 434 14.21 1.41 16.77
C ALA A 434 15.51 0.79 17.32
N GLU A 435 15.83 1.00 18.60
CA GLU A 435 16.99 0.38 19.27
C GLU A 435 16.90 -1.15 19.31
N ASN A 436 15.72 -1.68 19.59
CA ASN A 436 15.48 -3.13 19.61
C ASN A 436 15.13 -3.73 18.24
N TYR A 437 15.18 -2.92 17.16
CA TYR A 437 14.86 -3.31 15.79
C TYR A 437 13.45 -3.89 15.57
N THR A 438 12.52 -3.64 16.50
CA THR A 438 11.18 -4.24 16.48
C THR A 438 10.23 -3.53 15.54
N SER A 439 10.36 -2.21 15.34
CA SER A 439 9.40 -1.42 14.55
C SER A 439 10.03 -0.61 13.41
N ALA A 440 11.27 -0.11 13.55
CA ALA A 440 11.86 0.81 12.56
C ALA A 440 11.85 0.28 11.13
N ASN A 441 12.37 -0.92 10.92
CA ASN A 441 12.40 -1.53 9.59
C ASN A 441 10.99 -1.89 9.06
N ARG A 442 10.04 -2.22 9.95
CA ARG A 442 8.65 -2.52 9.57
C ARG A 442 7.93 -1.27 9.06
N LEU A 443 8.10 -0.13 9.74
CA LEU A 443 7.53 1.12 9.26
C LEU A 443 8.16 1.60 7.95
N VAL A 444 9.47 1.41 7.79
CA VAL A 444 10.18 1.69 6.53
C VAL A 444 9.68 0.80 5.38
N LEU A 445 9.33 -0.46 5.66
CA LEU A 445 8.80 -1.40 4.66
C LEU A 445 7.56 -0.84 3.94
N HIS A 446 6.71 -0.09 4.63
CA HIS A 446 5.50 0.50 4.05
C HIS A 446 5.77 1.38 2.83
N ILE A 447 6.89 2.10 2.82
CA ILE A 447 7.21 3.09 1.78
C ILE A 447 8.09 2.54 0.64
N VAL A 448 8.57 1.30 0.77
CA VAL A 448 9.52 0.70 -0.17
C VAL A 448 8.96 0.55 -1.59
N PRO A 449 7.71 0.10 -1.82
CA PRO A 449 7.15 0.07 -3.17
C PRO A 449 7.11 1.46 -3.84
N ALA A 450 6.89 2.53 -3.06
CA ALA A 450 6.93 3.90 -3.54
C ALA A 450 8.38 4.34 -3.88
N LEU A 451 9.38 3.94 -3.10
CA LEU A 451 10.79 4.17 -3.40
C LEU A 451 11.24 3.47 -4.69
N PHE A 452 10.86 2.20 -4.87
CA PHE A 452 11.10 1.49 -6.13
C PHE A 452 10.41 2.17 -7.32
N SER A 453 9.23 2.74 -7.10
CA SER A 453 8.54 3.51 -8.13
C SER A 453 9.27 4.81 -8.48
N LEU A 454 9.97 5.45 -7.53
CA LEU A 454 10.85 6.59 -7.82
C LEU A 454 12.05 6.16 -8.65
N ILE A 455 12.71 5.07 -8.26
CA ILE A 455 13.82 4.47 -9.01
C ILE A 455 13.37 4.13 -10.44
N ALA A 456 12.18 3.53 -10.60
CA ALA A 456 11.57 3.20 -11.88
C ALA A 456 11.40 4.44 -12.77
N VAL A 457 10.88 5.54 -12.23
CA VAL A 457 10.73 6.79 -13.00
C VAL A 457 12.08 7.37 -13.42
N LEU A 458 13.09 7.33 -12.55
CA LEU A 458 14.42 7.91 -12.80
C LEU A 458 15.25 7.11 -13.81
N LEU A 459 15.10 5.78 -13.81
CA LEU A 459 15.77 4.87 -14.74
C LEU A 459 15.02 4.72 -16.07
N GLY A 460 13.70 4.94 -16.07
CA GLY A 460 12.85 4.70 -17.22
C GLY A 460 12.94 5.74 -18.34
N ASP A 461 13.48 6.94 -18.09
CA ASP A 461 13.45 8.08 -19.02
C ASP A 461 12.13 8.20 -19.80
N LEU A 462 11.04 8.21 -19.03
CA LEU A 462 9.69 8.38 -19.54
C LEU A 462 9.62 9.72 -20.26
N ARG A 463 9.68 9.66 -21.59
CA ARG A 463 9.67 10.80 -22.50
C ARG A 463 8.53 11.73 -22.11
N LEU A 464 8.89 12.97 -21.79
CA LEU A 464 7.94 14.05 -21.61
C LEU A 464 7.02 14.10 -22.85
N PRO A 465 5.71 14.31 -22.71
CA PRO A 465 4.94 14.84 -23.83
C PRO A 465 5.64 16.15 -24.20
N ILE A 466 6.23 16.18 -25.40
CA ILE A 466 6.69 17.41 -26.01
C ILE A 466 5.46 18.31 -25.99
N ALA A 467 5.52 19.40 -25.22
CA ALA A 467 4.52 20.43 -25.30
C ALA A 467 4.42 20.80 -26.78
N ASP A 468 3.22 20.58 -27.34
CA ASP A 468 2.88 20.87 -28.71
C ASP A 468 3.37 22.29 -29.01
N LYS A 469 4.49 22.40 -29.73
CA LYS A 469 4.84 23.66 -30.37
C LYS A 469 3.84 23.76 -31.49
N SER A 470 2.69 24.38 -31.21
CA SER A 470 1.78 24.83 -32.24
C SER A 470 2.63 25.49 -33.33
N PRO A 471 2.54 25.05 -34.60
CA PRO A 471 3.23 25.76 -35.66
C PRO A 471 2.76 27.22 -35.61
N ALA A 472 3.72 28.13 -35.55
CA ALA A 472 3.44 29.56 -35.62
C ALA A 472 2.56 29.82 -36.87
N PRO A 473 1.52 30.67 -36.78
CA PRO A 473 0.72 30.99 -37.94
C PRO A 473 1.62 31.63 -38.99
N THR A 474 1.75 30.97 -40.14
CA THR A 474 2.36 31.54 -41.34
C THR A 474 1.59 32.80 -41.70
N ALA A 475 2.26 33.95 -41.63
CA ALA A 475 1.72 35.22 -42.08
C ALA A 475 1.36 35.13 -43.58
N PRO A 476 0.25 35.75 -44.03
CA PRO A 476 -0.14 35.73 -45.42
C PRO A 476 0.84 36.59 -46.23
N THR A 477 1.51 35.97 -47.20
CA THR A 477 2.24 36.69 -48.25
C THR A 477 1.24 37.44 -49.12
N ALA A 478 1.26 38.77 -49.07
CA ALA A 478 0.58 39.62 -50.04
C ALA A 478 1.31 39.54 -51.39
N PRO A 479 0.62 39.39 -52.53
CA PRO A 479 1.21 39.56 -53.84
C PRO A 479 1.37 41.05 -54.16
N GLY A 480 2.59 41.44 -54.52
CA GLY A 480 2.93 42.69 -55.22
C GLY A 480 3.47 42.36 -56.60
#